data_AF-A0A1G2BTQ5-F1
#
_entry.id   AF-A0A1G2BTQ5-F1
#
_cell.length_a   1.000
_cell.length_b   1.000
_cell.length_c   1.000
_cell.angle_alpha   90.00
_cell.angle_beta   90.00
_cell.angle_gamma   90.00
#
_symmetry.space_group_name_H-M   'P 1'
#
loop_
_entity.id
_entity.type
_entity.pdbx_description
1 polymer ?
#
loop_
_entity_poly.entity_id
_entity_poly.type
_entity_poly.pdbx_seq_one_letter_code
_entity_poly.pdbx_strand_id
1 'polypeptide(L)'
;MTHEGTIQKFFRGSRDAFSYHTFNPPLGASTKVYTSQESNLLYLLDPDNKRVALLDKQGLIKDQFTSPKFDDLISLAVNESEHTIAVLNGHTIYVLAINQ
;
A
#
# COMPACT_ATOMS: atom_id res chain seq x y z
N MET A 1 6.12 -4.40 -20.22
CA MET A 1 4.70 -4.69 -19.98
C MET A 1 4.58 -6.13 -19.51
N THR A 2 4.38 -6.34 -18.20
CA THR A 2 4.06 -7.63 -17.54
C THR A 2 3.21 -7.30 -16.30
N HIS A 3 2.17 -8.10 -16.07
CA HIS A 3 0.82 -7.69 -15.64
C HIS A 3 0.42 -8.24 -14.25
N GLU A 4 1.27 -8.20 -13.22
CA GLU A 4 0.99 -9.01 -12.00
C GLU A 4 1.08 -8.32 -10.63
N GLY A 5 1.16 -6.98 -10.54
CA GLY A 5 1.08 -6.31 -9.23
C GLY A 5 2.06 -6.86 -8.18
N THR A 6 3.26 -7.28 -8.62
CA THR A 6 4.23 -7.98 -7.78
C THR A 6 5.09 -7.01 -6.99
N ILE A 7 5.30 -7.31 -5.70
CA ILE A 7 6.20 -6.55 -4.83
C ILE A 7 7.58 -7.20 -4.87
N GLN A 8 8.60 -6.43 -5.26
CA GLN A 8 9.99 -6.90 -5.31
C GLN A 8 10.81 -6.28 -4.18
N LYS A 9 11.51 -7.12 -3.42
CA LYS A 9 12.41 -6.69 -2.35
C LYS A 9 13.86 -6.72 -2.85
N PHE A 10 14.63 -5.73 -2.45
CA PHE A 10 16.06 -5.65 -2.73
C PHE A 10 16.83 -5.39 -1.43
N PHE A 11 17.97 -6.05 -1.28
CA PHE A 11 18.91 -5.82 -0.19
C PHE A 11 20.32 -5.65 -0.76
N ARG A 12 20.94 -4.49 -0.50
CA ARG A 12 22.27 -4.12 -1.03
C ARG A 12 22.39 -4.27 -2.56
N GLY A 13 21.32 -3.95 -3.29
CA GLY A 13 21.26 -4.05 -4.75
C GLY A 13 20.92 -5.44 -5.30
N SER A 14 20.90 -6.47 -4.46
CA SER A 14 20.49 -7.82 -4.85
C SER A 14 19.01 -8.04 -4.59
N ARG A 15 18.32 -8.73 -5.51
CA ARG A 15 16.95 -9.16 -5.28
C ARG A 15 16.92 -10.16 -4.12
N ASP A 16 16.02 -9.92 -3.18
CA ASP A 16 15.75 -10.79 -2.04
C ASP A 16 14.38 -11.48 -2.23
N ALA A 17 14.22 -12.67 -1.67
CA ALA A 17 12.96 -13.38 -1.73
C ALA A 17 11.92 -12.63 -0.87
N PHE A 18 10.75 -12.37 -1.46
CA PHE A 18 9.63 -11.76 -0.76
C PHE A 18 8.32 -12.35 -1.30
N SER A 19 7.46 -12.75 -0.37
CA SER A 19 6.13 -13.25 -0.63
C SER A 19 5.17 -12.56 0.32
N TYR A 20 3.94 -12.31 -0.12
CA TYR A 20 2.90 -11.69 0.68
C TYR A 20 1.59 -12.47 0.54
N HIS A 21 0.71 -12.29 1.53
CA HIS A 21 -0.62 -12.86 1.50
C HIS A 21 -1.40 -12.36 0.29
N THR A 22 -2.06 -13.30 -0.41
CA THR A 22 -2.81 -13.01 -1.62
C THR A 22 -3.97 -12.06 -1.33
N PHE A 23 -4.07 -10.98 -2.10
CA PHE A 23 -5.24 -10.11 -2.11
C PHE A 23 -6.33 -10.69 -3.02
N ASN A 24 -7.59 -10.46 -2.65
CA ASN A 24 -8.75 -10.73 -3.51
C ASN A 24 -9.62 -9.47 -3.61
N PRO A 25 -9.70 -8.80 -4.78
CA PRO A 25 -8.97 -9.09 -6.02
C PRO A 25 -7.45 -8.94 -5.88
N PRO A 26 -6.63 -9.59 -6.74
CA PRO A 26 -5.17 -9.41 -6.76
C PRO A 26 -4.77 -7.94 -6.90
N LEU A 27 -3.53 -7.60 -6.51
CA LEU A 27 -3.02 -6.23 -6.64
C LEU A 27 -3.06 -5.77 -8.11
N GLY A 28 -3.47 -4.52 -8.30
CA GLY A 28 -3.48 -3.88 -9.60
C GLY A 28 -2.07 -3.63 -10.15
N ALA A 29 -1.96 -3.51 -11.46
CA ALA A 29 -0.71 -3.13 -12.12
C ALA A 29 -0.26 -1.71 -11.75
N SER A 30 -1.19 -0.84 -11.35
CA SER A 30 -0.92 0.54 -10.92
C SER A 30 -0.55 0.65 -9.44
N THR A 31 -0.39 -0.46 -8.72
CA THR A 31 -0.10 -0.47 -7.28
C THR A 31 1.23 0.22 -6.98
N LYS A 32 1.22 1.16 -6.03
CA LYS A 32 2.39 1.85 -5.50
C LYS A 32 2.67 1.40 -4.07
N VAL A 33 3.95 1.28 -3.73
CA VAL A 33 4.40 0.87 -2.39
C VAL A 33 5.12 2.04 -1.73
N TYR A 34 4.75 2.33 -0.49
CA TYR A 34 5.38 3.34 0.36
C TYR A 34 5.87 2.67 1.65
N THR A 35 7.07 3.03 2.09
CA THR A 35 7.69 2.56 3.34
C THR A 35 8.86 3.48 3.68
N SER A 36 9.29 3.48 4.94
CA SER A 36 10.56 4.08 5.36
C SER A 36 11.49 3.00 5.95
N GLN A 37 12.73 3.38 6.26
CA GLN A 37 13.68 2.50 6.93
C GLN A 37 13.19 2.11 8.34
N GLU A 38 12.55 3.05 9.02
CA GLU A 38 12.09 2.91 10.42
C GLU A 38 10.71 2.25 10.51
N SER A 39 9.91 2.28 9.44
CA SER A 39 8.59 1.67 9.42
C SER A 39 8.65 0.14 9.49
N ASN A 40 7.74 -0.48 10.23
CA ASN A 40 7.53 -1.94 10.19
C ASN A 40 6.48 -2.37 9.15
N LEU A 41 5.89 -1.41 8.45
CA LEU A 41 4.79 -1.62 7.53
C LEU A 41 5.16 -1.25 6.09
N LEU A 42 4.50 -1.89 5.14
CA LEU A 42 4.43 -1.51 3.75
C LEU A 42 3.02 -0.97 3.50
N TYR A 43 2.93 0.26 2.98
CA TYR A 43 1.67 0.90 2.64
C TYR A 43 1.46 0.80 1.14
N LEU A 44 0.39 0.15 0.73
CA LEU A 44 0.04 -0.08 -0.66
C LEU A 44 -1.09 0.86 -1.07
N LEU A 45 -0.88 1.60 -2.14
CA LEU A 45 -1.93 2.34 -2.85
C LEU A 45 -2.26 1.56 -4.11
N ASP A 46 -3.46 1.00 -4.20
CA ASP A 46 -3.91 0.15 -5.31
C ASP A 46 -5.15 0.77 -5.99
N PRO A 47 -4.93 1.71 -6.95
CA PRO A 47 -6.02 2.42 -7.62
C PRO A 47 -6.96 1.51 -8.39
N ASP A 48 -6.42 0.47 -9.05
CA ASP A 48 -7.19 -0.44 -9.91
C ASP A 48 -8.27 -1.18 -9.11
N ASN A 49 -8.04 -1.37 -7.80
CA ASN A 49 -8.98 -2.02 -6.87
C ASN A 49 -9.59 -1.06 -5.84
N LYS A 50 -9.43 0.26 -5.99
CA LYS A 50 -9.96 1.26 -5.05
C LYS A 50 -9.56 0.98 -3.59
N ARG A 51 -8.28 0.63 -3.37
CA ARG A 51 -7.79 0.06 -2.11
C ARG A 51 -6.54 0.76 -1.59
N VAL A 52 -6.49 0.99 -0.28
CA VAL A 52 -5.26 1.22 0.48
C VAL A 52 -5.07 0.01 1.39
N ALA A 53 -3.91 -0.63 1.37
CA ALA A 53 -3.64 -1.80 2.19
C ALA A 53 -2.33 -1.66 2.97
N LEU A 54 -2.28 -2.25 4.15
CA LEU A 54 -1.11 -2.27 5.01
C LEU A 54 -0.63 -3.71 5.11
N LEU A 55 0.63 -3.95 4.79
CA LEU A 55 1.31 -5.21 5.06
C LEU A 55 2.38 -4.98 6.14
N ASP A 56 2.74 -6.00 6.91
CA ASP A 56 4.05 -5.99 7.55
C ASP A 56 5.18 -6.38 6.59
N LYS A 57 6.43 -6.24 7.05
CA LYS A 57 7.62 -6.65 6.30
C LYS A 57 7.76 -8.17 6.11
N GLN A 58 6.88 -8.97 6.70
CA GLN A 58 6.74 -10.41 6.47
C GLN A 58 5.68 -10.74 5.42
N GLY A 59 4.94 -9.73 4.94
CA GLY A 59 3.91 -9.88 3.92
C GLY A 59 2.53 -10.26 4.46
N LEU A 60 2.29 -10.17 5.77
CA LEU A 60 0.96 -10.35 6.35
C LEU A 60 0.14 -9.08 6.18
N ILE A 61 -1.10 -9.23 5.72
CA ILE A 61 -2.07 -8.12 5.66
C ILE A 61 -2.45 -7.72 7.08
N LYS A 62 -2.23 -6.45 7.43
CA LYS A 62 -2.60 -5.85 8.71
C LYS A 62 -3.94 -5.15 8.63
N ASP A 63 -4.16 -4.40 7.56
CA ASP A 63 -5.41 -3.68 7.35
C ASP A 63 -5.66 -3.41 5.86
N GLN A 64 -6.91 -3.14 5.51
CA GLN A 64 -7.32 -2.74 4.18
C GLN A 64 -8.51 -1.77 4.23
N PHE A 65 -8.35 -0.64 3.55
CA PHE A 65 -9.38 0.37 3.35
C PHE A 65 -9.84 0.30 1.90
N THR A 66 -11.14 0.16 1.70
CA THR A 66 -11.77 0.22 0.38
C THR A 66 -12.95 1.18 0.43
N SER A 67 -13.20 1.86 -0.68
CA SER A 67 -14.33 2.78 -0.78
C SER A 67 -14.73 2.96 -2.24
N PRO A 68 -16.03 2.99 -2.55
CA PRO A 68 -16.50 3.42 -3.88
C PRO A 68 -15.99 4.82 -4.27
N LYS A 69 -15.73 5.69 -3.28
CA LYS A 69 -15.21 7.05 -3.43
C LYS A 69 -13.71 7.13 -3.75
N PHE A 70 -12.98 6.01 -3.68
CA PHE A 70 -11.58 5.94 -4.11
C PHE A 70 -11.55 5.72 -5.62
N ASP A 71 -11.98 6.72 -6.38
CA ASP A 71 -12.15 6.68 -7.83
C ASP A 71 -10.97 7.30 -8.61
N ASP A 72 -10.06 8.00 -7.94
CA ASP A 72 -8.89 8.64 -8.54
C ASP A 72 -7.71 8.69 -7.54
N LEU A 73 -7.26 7.53 -7.06
CA LEU A 73 -6.17 7.42 -6.07
C LEU A 73 -4.81 7.81 -6.68
N ILE A 74 -4.24 8.92 -6.23
CA ILE A 74 -3.00 9.50 -6.79
C ILE A 74 -1.77 9.15 -5.95
N SER A 75 -1.82 9.45 -4.65
CA SER A 75 -0.70 9.29 -3.74
C SER A 75 -1.17 9.16 -2.28
N LEU A 76 -0.25 8.74 -1.41
CA LEU A 76 -0.45 8.79 0.03
C LEU A 76 0.78 9.35 0.75
N ALA A 77 0.56 9.85 1.95
CA ALA A 77 1.57 10.21 2.93
C ALA A 77 1.20 9.61 4.28
N VAL A 78 2.20 9.13 5.02
CA VAL A 78 1.99 8.43 6.28
C VAL A 78 2.54 9.28 7.43
N ASN A 79 1.73 9.46 8.47
CA ASN A 79 2.17 9.96 9.76
C ASN A 79 2.07 8.83 10.78
N GLU A 80 3.18 8.13 11.01
CA GLU A 80 3.21 7.00 11.96
C GLU A 80 3.05 7.45 13.42
N SER A 81 3.51 8.66 13.77
CA SER A 81 3.38 9.19 15.13
C SER A 81 1.93 9.50 15.52
N GLU A 82 1.12 9.90 14.54
CA GLU A 82 -0.32 10.14 14.71
C GLU A 82 -1.18 8.96 14.27
N HIS A 83 -0.56 7.86 13.81
CA HIS A 83 -1.24 6.69 13.27
C HIS A 83 -2.26 7.05 12.17
N THR A 84 -1.86 7.90 11.22
CA THR A 84 -2.74 8.31 10.12
C THR A 84 -2.10 8.17 8.74
N ILE A 85 -2.94 8.00 7.72
CA ILE A 85 -2.58 8.06 6.31
C ILE A 85 -3.41 9.15 5.65
N ALA A 86 -2.75 10.16 5.07
CA ALA A 86 -3.37 11.11 4.18
C ALA A 86 -3.33 10.56 2.75
N VAL A 87 -4.47 10.46 2.10
CA VAL A 87 -4.63 9.88 0.75
C VAL A 87 -5.17 10.94 -0.19
N LEU A 88 -4.44 11.26 -1.25
CA LEU A 88 -4.88 12.15 -2.31
C LEU A 88 -5.71 11.36 -3.32
N ASN A 89 -6.99 11.72 -3.44
CA ASN A 89 -7.94 11.17 -4.41
C ASN A 89 -8.48 12.30 -5.31
N GLY A 90 -7.93 12.45 -6.52
CA GLY A 90 -8.18 13.60 -7.38
C GLY A 90 -7.80 14.91 -6.68
N HIS A 91 -8.81 15.72 -6.34
CA HIS A 91 -8.63 16.97 -5.59
C HIS A 91 -9.04 16.87 -4.12
N THR A 92 -9.38 15.69 -3.62
CA THR A 92 -9.82 15.45 -2.23
C THR A 92 -8.73 14.74 -1.45
N ILE A 93 -8.52 15.14 -0.19
CA ILE A 93 -7.68 14.41 0.75
C ILE A 93 -8.57 13.66 1.73
N TYR A 94 -8.39 12.35 1.81
CA TYR A 94 -8.96 11.51 2.87
C TYR A 94 -7.91 11.26 3.94
N VAL A 95 -8.32 11.25 5.21
CA VAL A 95 -7.46 10.85 6.33
C VAL A 95 -8.00 9.55 6.89
N LEU A 96 -7.16 8.51 6.86
CA LEU A 96 -7.47 7.19 7.39
C LEU A 96 -6.75 7.03 8.73
N ALA A 97 -7.47 6.57 9.74
CA ALA A 97 -6.87 6.17 11.01
C ALA A 97 -6.35 4.73 10.90
N ILE A 98 -5.14 4.49 11.40
CA ILE A 98 -4.52 3.18 11.48
C ILE A 98 -4.71 2.67 12.90
N ASN A 99 -5.30 1.49 13.06
CA ASN A 99 -5.33 0.81 14.36
C ASN A 99 -4.08 -0.06 14.48
N GLN A 100 -3.33 0.08 15.58
CA GLN A 100 -2.22 -0.82 15.93
C GLN A 100 -2.70 -1.97 16.81
#